data_AF-A0AAW0C4R9-F1
#
_entry.id   AF-A0AAW0C4R9-F1
#
_cell.length_a   1.000
_cell.length_b   1.000
_cell.length_c   1.000
_cell.angle_alpha   90.00
_cell.angle_beta   90.00
_cell.angle_gamma   90.00
#
_symmetry.space_group_name_H-M   'P 1'
#
loop_
_entity.id
_entity.type
_entity.pdbx_description
1 polymer ?
#
loop_
_entity_poly.entity_id
_entity_poly.type
_entity_poly.pdbx_seq_one_letter_code
_entity_poly.pdbx_strand_id
1 'polypeptide(L)'
;MAAPQFIAPVPPMGLFGFPVTAYCISYDIYTLANELDLPQGWNSPRANIYRQLKRFLLLGGFTRNQYSVWVNQNTTVAAAWHTMWSLELSLPPNKLSSTVKGLQLSRMDQFALMDVTADAQIGGAHIPNIRGPVPRDLVPQPLALQPPAGPIPPNAAFARPVHSRPSPAANDRNNYYQ
;
A
#
# COMPACT_ATOMS: atom_id res chain seq x y z
N MET A 1 -33.25 -17.33 1.47
CA MET A 1 -32.06 -17.80 2.23
C MET A 1 -31.72 -16.72 3.25
N ALA A 2 -31.60 -17.08 4.53
CA ALA A 2 -31.17 -16.12 5.55
C ALA A 2 -29.72 -15.69 5.27
N ALA A 3 -29.42 -14.40 5.42
CA ALA A 3 -28.04 -13.93 5.31
C ALA A 3 -27.20 -14.64 6.39
N PRO A 4 -26.02 -15.18 6.06
CA PRO A 4 -25.14 -15.76 7.06
C PRO A 4 -24.84 -14.70 8.12
N GLN A 5 -25.15 -15.02 9.38
CA GLN A 5 -24.84 -14.15 10.50
C GLN A 5 -23.36 -14.28 10.80
N PHE A 6 -22.61 -13.22 10.50
CA PHE A 6 -21.27 -13.08 11.02
C PHE A 6 -21.36 -12.71 12.50
N ILE A 7 -20.92 -13.62 13.35
CA ILE A 7 -20.71 -13.34 14.76
C ILE A 7 -19.28 -12.83 14.90
N ALA A 8 -19.13 -11.53 15.17
CA ALA A 8 -17.82 -10.99 15.48
C ALA A 8 -17.24 -11.77 16.66
N PRO A 9 -15.98 -12.24 16.58
CA PRO A 9 -15.39 -12.98 17.68
C PRO A 9 -15.31 -12.07 18.93
N VAL A 10 -15.26 -12.65 20.12
CA VAL A 10 -15.06 -11.88 21.35
C VAL A 10 -13.57 -11.51 21.47
N PRO A 11 -13.20 -10.26 21.78
CA PRO A 11 -11.80 -9.89 21.98
C PRO A 11 -11.16 -10.77 23.07
N PRO A 12 -9.94 -11.29 22.86
CA PRO A 12 -9.22 -12.03 23.91
C PRO A 12 -9.13 -11.21 25.21
N MET A 13 -9.36 -11.85 26.36
CA MET A 13 -9.37 -11.17 27.67
C MET A 13 -8.09 -10.38 27.96
N GLY A 14 -6.94 -10.82 27.44
CA GLY A 14 -5.67 -10.12 27.58
C GLY A 14 -5.62 -8.73 26.93
N LEU A 15 -6.60 -8.37 26.11
CA LEU A 15 -6.66 -7.06 25.45
C LEU A 15 -7.20 -5.95 26.35
N PHE A 16 -8.01 -6.24 27.38
CA PHE A 16 -8.70 -5.19 28.16
C PHE A 16 -7.79 -4.37 29.09
N GLY A 17 -6.52 -4.75 29.27
CA GLY A 17 -5.55 -4.02 30.10
C GLY A 17 -4.65 -3.05 29.34
N PHE A 18 -4.77 -2.97 28.02
CA PHE A 18 -3.94 -2.06 27.23
C PHE A 18 -4.46 -0.61 27.27
N PRO A 19 -3.57 0.39 27.21
CA PRO A 19 -3.97 1.79 27.28
C PRO A 19 -4.80 2.22 26.06
N VAL A 20 -5.64 3.24 26.25
CA VAL A 20 -6.20 4.01 25.14
C VAL A 20 -5.06 4.80 24.50
N THR A 21 -4.75 4.52 23.24
CA THR A 21 -3.64 5.15 22.51
C THR A 21 -3.85 4.99 21.00
N ALA A 22 -2.83 5.31 20.21
CA ALA A 22 -2.86 5.06 18.78
C ALA A 22 -2.68 3.58 18.47
N TYR A 23 -3.59 3.06 17.64
CA TYR A 23 -3.52 1.72 17.09
C TYR A 23 -3.54 1.76 15.57
N CYS A 24 -2.79 0.83 14.98
CA CYS A 24 -2.66 0.63 13.54
C CYS A 24 -3.32 -0.67 13.12
N ILE A 25 -4.14 -0.65 12.09
CA ILE A 25 -4.55 -1.84 11.34
C ILE A 25 -3.82 -1.82 10.01
N SER A 26 -3.09 -2.89 9.72
CA SER A 26 -2.49 -3.12 8.41
C SER A 26 -3.00 -4.42 7.81
N TYR A 27 -3.13 -4.45 6.48
CA TYR A 27 -3.53 -5.65 5.75
C TYR A 27 -2.79 -5.83 4.43
N ASP A 28 -2.68 -7.07 3.98
CA ASP A 28 -2.28 -7.43 2.61
C ASP A 28 -3.20 -8.53 2.08
N ILE A 29 -3.55 -8.45 0.80
CA ILE A 29 -4.48 -9.37 0.12
C ILE A 29 -3.91 -9.87 -1.20
N TYR A 30 -4.17 -11.13 -1.53
CA TYR A 30 -3.84 -11.72 -2.83
C TYR A 30 -4.67 -11.07 -3.93
N THR A 31 -4.01 -10.24 -4.74
CA THR A 31 -4.68 -9.58 -5.86
C THR A 31 -5.19 -10.56 -6.90
N LEU A 32 -4.37 -11.53 -7.29
CA LEU A 32 -4.77 -12.53 -8.28
C LEU A 32 -5.99 -13.34 -7.81
N ALA A 33 -6.01 -13.78 -6.55
CA ALA A 33 -7.17 -14.50 -6.00
C ALA A 33 -8.44 -13.64 -5.95
N ASN A 34 -8.33 -12.31 -5.97
CA ASN A 34 -9.51 -11.43 -6.06
C ASN A 34 -10.03 -11.31 -7.50
N GLU A 35 -9.14 -11.28 -8.48
CA GLU A 35 -9.46 -10.91 -9.87
C GLU A 35 -9.63 -12.11 -10.82
N LEU A 36 -9.02 -13.27 -10.53
CA LEU A 36 -9.16 -14.48 -11.34
C LEU A 36 -10.57 -15.06 -11.29
N ASP A 37 -10.95 -15.78 -12.35
CA ASP A 37 -12.21 -16.51 -12.42
C ASP A 37 -12.32 -17.63 -11.37
N LEU A 38 -13.57 -17.96 -11.02
CA LEU A 38 -13.89 -19.14 -10.21
C LEU A 38 -13.38 -20.41 -10.91
N PRO A 39 -12.88 -21.42 -10.18
CA PRO A 39 -12.87 -21.55 -8.71
C PRO A 39 -11.61 -20.99 -8.02
N GLN A 40 -10.65 -20.44 -8.78
CA GLN A 40 -9.34 -20.04 -8.25
C GLN A 40 -9.29 -18.57 -7.79
N GLY A 41 -10.34 -17.80 -8.08
CA GLY A 41 -10.54 -16.46 -7.56
C GLY A 41 -12.00 -16.07 -7.48
N TRP A 42 -12.24 -14.80 -7.22
CA TRP A 42 -13.58 -14.25 -6.97
C TRP A 42 -14.18 -13.48 -8.16
N ASN A 43 -13.46 -13.41 -9.29
CA ASN A 43 -13.78 -12.58 -10.46
C ASN A 43 -14.34 -11.20 -10.05
N SER A 44 -13.63 -10.53 -9.15
CA SER A 44 -14.14 -9.35 -8.47
C SER A 44 -13.17 -8.20 -8.63
N PRO A 45 -13.62 -7.04 -9.15
CA PRO A 45 -12.75 -5.88 -9.29
C PRO A 45 -12.10 -5.51 -7.96
N ARG A 46 -10.77 -5.41 -7.97
CA ARG A 46 -9.97 -5.05 -6.78
C ARG A 46 -10.42 -3.75 -6.13
N ALA A 47 -10.90 -2.78 -6.91
CA ALA A 47 -11.45 -1.53 -6.38
C ALA A 47 -12.63 -1.75 -5.42
N ASN A 48 -13.44 -2.80 -5.63
CA ASN A 48 -14.62 -3.07 -4.82
C ASN A 48 -14.26 -3.57 -3.42
N ILE A 49 -13.27 -4.47 -3.29
CA ILE A 49 -12.84 -4.94 -1.97
C ILE A 49 -12.21 -3.78 -1.19
N TYR A 50 -11.31 -3.01 -1.80
CA TYR A 50 -10.69 -1.87 -1.10
C TYR A 50 -11.71 -0.81 -0.68
N ARG A 51 -12.76 -0.57 -1.46
CA ARG A 51 -13.85 0.36 -1.09
C ARG A 51 -14.60 -0.12 0.15
N GLN A 52 -14.88 -1.41 0.23
CA GLN A 52 -15.56 -2.02 1.39
C GLN A 52 -14.68 -1.99 2.63
N LEU A 53 -13.41 -2.39 2.53
CA LEU A 53 -12.46 -2.32 3.64
C LEU A 53 -12.30 -0.88 4.16
N LYS A 54 -12.12 0.09 3.24
CA LYS A 54 -12.10 1.52 3.57
C LYS A 54 -13.35 1.94 4.34
N ARG A 55 -14.54 1.50 3.93
CA ARG A 55 -15.79 1.84 4.62
C ARG A 55 -15.78 1.34 6.08
N PHE A 56 -15.43 0.09 6.32
CA PHE A 56 -15.39 -0.47 7.67
C PHE A 56 -14.34 0.22 8.56
N LEU A 57 -13.17 0.53 8.01
CA LEU A 57 -12.10 1.21 8.74
C LEU A 57 -12.49 2.65 9.11
N LEU A 58 -13.10 3.38 8.19
CA LEU A 58 -13.64 4.73 8.47
C LEU A 58 -14.74 4.69 9.54
N LEU A 59 -15.64 3.70 9.49
CA LEU A 59 -16.67 3.53 10.51
C LEU A 59 -16.09 3.20 11.90
N GLY A 60 -14.94 2.51 11.95
CA GLY A 60 -14.18 2.29 13.18
C GLY A 60 -13.33 3.49 13.64
N GLY A 61 -13.46 4.65 12.99
CA GLY A 61 -12.71 5.86 13.32
C GLY A 61 -11.25 5.86 12.84
N PHE A 62 -10.87 4.93 11.97
CA PHE A 62 -9.52 4.88 11.41
C PHE A 62 -9.39 5.83 10.22
N THR A 63 -8.30 6.57 10.19
CA THR A 63 -7.85 7.35 9.04
C THR A 63 -6.80 6.59 8.26
N ARG A 64 -6.74 6.81 6.95
CA ARG A 64 -5.74 6.16 6.08
C ARG A 64 -4.40 6.88 6.23
N ASN A 65 -3.35 6.15 6.62
CA ASN A 65 -1.99 6.68 6.65
C ASN A 65 -1.31 6.44 5.29
N GLN A 66 -1.15 5.17 4.89
CA GLN A 66 -0.55 4.82 3.60
C GLN A 66 -1.10 3.49 3.09
N TYR A 67 -1.56 3.42 1.84
CA TYR A 67 -2.06 2.19 1.21
C TYR A 67 -3.03 1.36 2.07
N SER A 68 -2.57 0.25 2.64
CA SER A 68 -3.33 -0.68 3.47
C SER A 68 -3.07 -0.50 4.97
N VAL A 69 -2.45 0.61 5.37
CA VAL A 69 -2.13 1.01 6.74
C VAL A 69 -3.10 2.09 7.20
N TRP A 70 -3.79 1.82 8.31
CA TRP A 70 -4.87 2.63 8.84
C TRP A 70 -4.65 2.88 10.33
N VAL A 71 -4.90 4.11 10.78
CA VAL A 71 -4.56 4.55 12.13
C VAL A 71 -5.74 5.23 12.79
N ASN A 72 -6.00 4.83 14.04
CA ASN A 72 -6.87 5.57 14.95
C ASN A 72 -6.01 5.97 16.16
N GLN A 73 -5.82 7.29 16.34
CA GLN A 73 -4.92 7.85 17.36
C GLN A 73 -5.48 7.77 18.79
N ASN A 74 -6.77 7.47 18.95
CA ASN A 74 -7.43 7.48 20.24
C ASN A 74 -8.48 6.37 20.30
N THR A 75 -8.01 5.12 20.40
CA THR A 75 -8.90 3.95 20.50
C THR A 75 -8.40 2.98 21.57
N THR A 76 -9.32 2.16 22.08
CA THR A 76 -8.95 0.96 22.83
C THR A 76 -8.49 -0.12 21.84
N VAL A 77 -7.62 -1.02 22.30
CA VAL A 77 -7.25 -2.21 21.52
C VAL A 77 -8.45 -3.10 21.21
N ALA A 78 -9.45 -3.16 22.10
CA ALA A 78 -10.66 -3.97 21.90
C ALA A 78 -11.50 -3.44 20.74
N ALA A 79 -11.69 -2.11 20.66
CA ALA A 79 -12.41 -1.48 19.55
C ALA A 79 -11.62 -1.59 18.23
N ALA A 80 -10.29 -1.44 18.27
CA ALA A 80 -9.43 -1.64 17.11
C ALA A 80 -9.49 -3.09 16.61
N TRP A 81 -9.42 -4.06 17.51
CA TRP A 81 -9.53 -5.47 17.20
C TRP A 81 -10.92 -5.82 16.63
N HIS A 82 -12.00 -5.26 17.19
CA HIS A 82 -13.35 -5.47 16.66
C HIS A 82 -13.48 -4.88 15.24
N THR A 83 -12.91 -3.71 15.01
CA THR A 83 -12.87 -3.09 13.66
C THR A 83 -12.10 -3.96 12.67
N MET A 84 -10.95 -4.51 13.09
CA MET A 84 -10.14 -5.42 12.28
C MET A 84 -10.91 -6.68 11.88
N TRP A 85 -11.65 -7.30 12.80
CA TRP A 85 -12.47 -8.48 12.48
C TRP A 85 -13.72 -8.14 11.68
N SER A 86 -14.28 -6.94 11.84
CA SER A 86 -15.41 -6.48 11.03
C SER A 86 -15.08 -6.38 9.53
N LEU A 87 -13.81 -6.42 9.14
CA LEU A 87 -13.40 -6.48 7.74
C LEU A 87 -13.89 -7.76 7.03
N GLU A 88 -14.06 -8.86 7.78
CA GLU A 88 -14.60 -10.13 7.25
C GLU A 88 -16.06 -10.02 6.78
N LEU A 89 -16.75 -8.94 7.16
CA LEU A 89 -18.08 -8.60 6.64
C LEU A 89 -18.05 -8.06 5.21
N SER A 90 -16.87 -7.86 4.62
CA SER A 90 -16.76 -7.48 3.21
C SER A 90 -17.36 -8.55 2.31
N LEU A 91 -18.08 -8.10 1.28
CA LEU A 91 -18.78 -8.95 0.35
C LEU A 91 -17.91 -9.30 -0.88
N PRO A 92 -18.13 -10.49 -1.47
CA PRO A 92 -18.94 -11.59 -0.95
C PRO A 92 -18.38 -12.22 0.35
N PRO A 93 -19.21 -12.89 1.16
CA PRO A 93 -18.75 -13.56 2.38
C PRO A 93 -17.57 -14.50 2.12
N ASN A 94 -16.66 -14.60 3.09
CA ASN A 94 -15.42 -15.38 3.04
C ASN A 94 -14.40 -14.95 1.98
N LYS A 95 -14.67 -13.87 1.22
CA LYS A 95 -13.70 -13.36 0.26
C LYS A 95 -12.46 -12.82 0.92
N LEU A 96 -12.60 -12.06 2.01
CA LEU A 96 -11.45 -11.54 2.73
C LEU A 96 -10.66 -12.69 3.35
N SER A 97 -11.30 -13.55 4.16
CA SER A 97 -10.63 -14.70 4.78
C SER A 97 -9.93 -15.64 3.78
N SER A 98 -10.46 -15.81 2.56
CA SER A 98 -9.81 -16.66 1.54
C SER A 98 -8.70 -15.93 0.76
N THR A 99 -8.58 -14.61 0.85
CA THR A 99 -7.62 -13.83 0.06
C THR A 99 -6.64 -13.02 0.90
N VAL A 100 -6.83 -12.94 2.22
CA VAL A 100 -5.92 -12.23 3.12
C VAL A 100 -4.58 -12.97 3.23
N LYS A 101 -3.50 -12.22 3.11
CA LYS A 101 -2.12 -12.71 3.36
C LYS A 101 -1.66 -12.37 4.76
N GLY A 102 -2.06 -11.20 5.23
CA GLY A 102 -1.73 -10.70 6.55
C GLY A 102 -2.77 -9.67 6.97
N LEU A 103 -3.13 -9.73 8.25
CA LEU A 103 -3.99 -8.78 8.91
C LEU A 103 -3.44 -8.58 10.32
N GLN A 104 -2.98 -7.37 10.62
CA GLN A 104 -2.23 -7.09 11.84
C GLN A 104 -2.81 -5.88 12.56
N LEU A 105 -2.77 -5.95 13.89
CA LEU A 105 -3.06 -4.86 14.80
C LEU A 105 -1.78 -4.51 15.56
N SER A 106 -1.35 -3.26 15.48
CA SER A 106 -0.13 -2.78 16.14
C SER A 106 -0.44 -1.60 17.05
N ARG A 107 0.19 -1.55 18.22
CA ARG A 107 0.16 -0.37 19.10
C ARG A 107 1.22 0.62 18.63
N MET A 108 0.89 1.91 18.61
CA MET A 108 1.81 2.99 18.27
C MET A 108 1.81 4.00 19.41
N ASP A 109 2.70 3.82 20.37
CA ASP A 109 2.73 4.66 21.57
C ASP A 109 3.12 6.12 21.27
N GLN A 110 3.83 6.35 20.16
CA GLN A 110 4.21 7.68 19.67
C GLN A 110 3.95 7.73 18.16
N PHE A 111 2.82 8.33 17.77
CA PHE A 111 2.55 8.57 16.34
C PHE A 111 3.34 9.79 15.86
N ALA A 112 4.66 9.62 15.73
CA ALA A 112 5.54 10.55 15.05
C ALA A 112 5.79 10.01 13.63
N LEU A 113 4.93 10.40 12.68
CA LEU A 113 5.14 10.04 11.28
C LEU A 113 6.40 10.75 10.77
N MET A 114 7.45 9.97 10.49
CA MET A 114 8.63 10.44 9.78
C MET A 114 8.42 10.20 8.28
N ASP A 115 7.87 11.20 7.59
CA ASP A 115 7.68 11.13 6.14
C ASP A 115 8.96 11.58 5.41
N VAL A 116 9.72 10.59 4.93
CA VAL A 116 10.96 10.79 4.16
C VAL A 116 10.72 10.71 2.64
N THR A 117 9.47 10.77 2.19
CA THR A 117 9.12 10.60 0.77
C THR A 117 9.84 11.63 -0.09
N ALA A 118 9.84 12.90 0.33
CA ALA A 118 10.49 13.98 -0.40
C ALA A 118 12.02 13.77 -0.45
N ASP A 119 12.63 13.32 0.64
CA ASP A 119 14.07 13.11 0.72
C ASP A 119 14.55 11.93 -0.15
N ALA A 120 13.70 10.90 -0.29
CA ALA A 120 13.96 9.69 -1.06
C ALA A 120 13.58 9.81 -2.55
N GLN A 121 12.87 10.87 -2.96
CA GLN A 121 12.57 11.12 -4.37
C GLN A 121 13.80 11.64 -5.11
N ILE A 122 13.86 11.40 -6.43
CA ILE A 122 14.87 12.01 -7.29
C ILE A 122 14.70 13.53 -7.24
N GLY A 123 15.79 14.25 -6.96
CA GLY A 123 15.77 15.69 -6.66
C GLY A 123 15.55 16.03 -5.19
N GLY A 124 15.36 15.03 -4.33
CA GLY A 124 15.26 15.18 -2.89
C GLY A 124 16.59 15.46 -2.19
N ALA A 125 16.54 15.81 -0.91
CA ALA A 125 17.71 16.19 -0.11
C ALA A 125 18.82 15.12 -0.09
N HIS A 126 18.47 13.84 -0.22
CA HIS A 126 19.42 12.73 -0.20
C HIS A 126 19.70 12.12 -1.58
N ILE A 127 18.88 12.42 -2.59
CA ILE A 127 19.08 11.97 -3.97
C ILE A 127 18.99 13.19 -4.92
N PRO A 128 19.92 14.15 -4.83
CA PRO A 128 19.84 15.39 -5.62
C PRO A 128 20.06 15.16 -7.12
N ASN A 129 20.68 14.03 -7.49
CA ASN A 129 21.15 13.76 -8.85
C ASN A 129 20.69 12.39 -9.35
N ILE A 130 20.56 12.26 -10.68
CA ILE A 130 20.33 10.99 -11.37
C ILE A 130 21.58 10.11 -11.28
N ARG A 131 21.39 8.80 -11.08
CA ARG A 131 22.46 7.79 -11.09
C ARG A 131 22.13 6.71 -12.12
N GLY A 132 22.72 6.84 -13.30
CA GLY A 132 22.49 5.93 -14.42
C GLY A 132 21.17 6.20 -15.16
N PRO A 133 20.81 5.35 -16.13
CA PRO A 133 19.62 5.55 -16.97
C PRO A 133 18.33 5.54 -16.13
N VAL A 134 17.65 6.68 -16.04
CA VAL A 134 16.36 6.84 -15.37
C VAL A 134 15.27 7.17 -16.38
N PRO A 135 14.08 6.54 -16.32
CA PRO A 135 12.97 6.88 -17.21
C PRO A 135 12.65 8.37 -17.16
N ARG A 136 12.76 9.04 -18.31
CA ARG A 136 12.63 10.50 -18.45
C ARG A 136 11.36 11.06 -17.81
N ASP A 137 10.25 10.33 -17.93
CA ASP A 137 8.92 10.79 -17.48
C ASP A 137 8.72 10.57 -15.96
N LEU A 138 9.65 9.91 -15.28
CA LEU A 138 9.66 9.77 -13.81
C LEU A 138 10.57 10.78 -13.13
N VAL A 139 11.27 11.63 -13.89
CA VAL A 139 12.17 12.65 -13.37
C VAL A 139 11.40 13.95 -13.13
N PRO A 140 11.27 14.42 -11.88
CA PRO A 140 10.57 15.67 -11.59
C PRO A 140 11.23 16.86 -12.28
N GLN A 141 10.43 17.78 -12.79
CA GLN A 141 10.91 19.03 -13.39
C GLN A 141 10.52 20.23 -12.50
N PRO A 142 11.40 21.22 -12.30
CA PRO A 142 12.81 21.25 -12.66
C PRO A 142 13.67 20.55 -11.61
N LEU A 143 14.57 19.65 -12.01
CA LEU A 143 15.69 19.25 -11.16
C LEU A 143 16.64 20.44 -11.01
N ALA A 144 16.31 21.35 -10.10
CA ALA A 144 17.21 22.40 -9.68
C ALA A 144 18.30 21.75 -8.82
N LEU A 145 19.50 21.57 -9.36
CA LEU A 145 20.80 21.80 -8.67
C LEU A 145 22.05 21.25 -9.39
N GLN A 146 21.97 20.55 -10.52
CA GLN A 146 23.15 20.21 -11.36
C GLN A 146 22.71 19.99 -12.82
N PRO A 147 23.62 20.03 -13.83
CA PRO A 147 23.23 20.16 -15.23
C PRO A 147 22.18 19.13 -15.59
N PRO A 148 21.13 19.52 -16.35
CA PRO A 148 19.97 18.69 -16.60
C PRO A 148 20.46 17.36 -17.13
N ALA A 149 20.01 16.28 -16.48
CA ALA A 149 20.25 14.95 -16.97
C ALA A 149 19.80 14.93 -18.44
N GLY A 150 20.79 14.75 -19.33
CA GLY A 150 20.59 14.93 -20.75
C GLY A 150 20.03 13.65 -21.36
N PRO A 151 19.40 13.72 -22.54
CA PRO A 151 19.19 12.51 -23.32
C PRO A 151 20.52 11.79 -23.51
N ILE A 152 20.52 10.45 -23.43
CA ILE A 152 21.74 9.66 -23.58
C ILE A 152 22.34 9.92 -24.97
N PRO A 153 23.58 10.43 -25.09
CA PRO A 153 24.16 10.87 -26.36
C PRO A 153 24.13 9.76 -27.42
N PRO A 154 23.81 10.02 -28.70
CA PRO A 154 23.61 8.99 -29.74
C PRO A 154 24.76 7.97 -29.89
N ASN A 155 25.98 8.35 -29.52
CA ASN A 155 27.17 7.51 -29.63
C ASN A 155 27.61 6.87 -28.31
N ALA A 156 26.94 7.17 -27.20
CA ALA A 156 27.22 6.55 -25.91
C ALA A 156 26.64 5.13 -25.88
N ALA A 157 27.39 4.21 -25.28
CA ALA A 157 26.92 2.85 -25.01
C ALA A 157 25.69 2.92 -24.11
N PHE A 158 24.56 2.41 -24.60
CA PHE A 158 23.33 2.31 -23.82
C PHE A 158 23.19 0.89 -23.28
N ALA A 159 23.16 0.77 -21.96
CA ALA A 159 22.73 -0.44 -21.28
C ALA A 159 21.40 -0.15 -20.61
N ARG A 160 20.40 -0.97 -20.91
CA ARG A 160 19.10 -0.92 -20.22
C ARG A 160 19.32 -1.12 -18.70
N PRO A 161 18.58 -0.42 -17.82
CA PRO A 161 18.65 -0.66 -16.39
C PRO A 161 18.53 -2.15 -16.05
N VAL A 162 19.40 -2.65 -15.18
CA VAL A 162 19.38 -4.05 -14.72
C VAL A 162 18.03 -4.34 -14.04
N HIS A 163 17.54 -5.58 -14.15
CA HIS A 163 16.25 -6.03 -13.63
C HIS A 163 15.00 -5.39 -14.25
N SER A 164 15.14 -4.60 -15.32
CA SER A 164 14.00 -4.20 -16.15
C SER A 164 13.64 -5.30 -17.17
N ARG A 165 12.34 -5.53 -17.36
CA ARG A 165 11.84 -6.46 -18.38
C ARG A 165 12.14 -5.92 -19.78
N PRO A 166 12.55 -6.77 -20.74
CA PRO A 166 12.74 -6.34 -22.11
C PRO A 166 11.39 -5.93 -22.74
N SER A 167 11.38 -4.77 -23.39
CA SER A 167 10.26 -4.30 -24.22
C SER A 167 10.80 -3.30 -25.25
N PRO A 168 10.04 -3.00 -26.33
CA PRO A 168 10.44 -1.96 -27.29
C PRO A 168 10.73 -0.62 -26.59
N ALA A 169 9.86 -0.18 -25.68
CA ALA A 169 10.06 1.06 -24.92
C ALA A 169 11.28 1.00 -24.00
N ALA A 170 11.53 -0.14 -23.34
CA ALA A 170 12.66 -0.28 -22.42
C ALA A 170 14.02 -0.38 -23.15
N ASN A 171 14.02 -0.70 -24.44
CA ASN A 171 15.23 -0.73 -25.27
C ASN A 171 15.44 0.57 -26.06
N ASP A 172 14.50 1.52 -26.00
CA ASP A 172 14.65 2.83 -26.63
C ASP A 172 15.40 3.79 -25.69
N ARG A 173 16.63 4.13 -26.08
CA ARG A 173 17.50 5.06 -25.35
C ARG A 173 16.87 6.43 -25.09
N ASN A 174 15.94 6.86 -25.95
CA ASN A 174 15.32 8.19 -25.87
C ASN A 174 14.31 8.29 -24.71
N ASN A 175 13.99 7.16 -24.08
CA ASN A 175 13.14 7.08 -22.89
C ASN A 175 13.90 7.31 -21.58
N TYR A 176 15.20 7.66 -21.63
CA TYR A 176 16.04 7.76 -20.45
C TYR A 176 16.84 9.06 -20.41
N TYR A 177 17.04 9.55 -19.18
CA TYR A 177 18.08 10.51 -18.84
C TYR A 177 19.27 9.81 -18.18
N GLN A 178 20.46 10.39 -18.26
CA GLN A 178 21.67 9.92 -17.57
C GLN A 178 22.52 11.08 -17.06
#